data_AF-Q9Z5R1-F1
#
_entry.id   AF-Q9Z5R1-F1
#
_cell.length_a   1.000
_cell.length_b   1.000
_cell.length_c   1.000
_cell.angle_alpha   90.00
_cell.angle_beta   90.00
_cell.angle_gamma   90.00
#
_symmetry.space_group_name_H-M   'P 1'
#
loop_
_entity.id
_entity.type
_entity.pdbx_description
1 polymer ?
#
loop_
_entity_poly.entity_id
_entity_poly.type
_entity_poly.pdbx_seq_one_letter_code
_entity_poly.pdbx_strand_id
1 'polypeptide(L)'
;YTWLRSLMGQYISFEQGTGDALVYVSNHLKLDLSARTRAELCDEYLKLKPYPEVPAALETLQALGLPLAILSNGSAHSIHSVVGNSGLEHRFAHLISVDAVRIFKPHTTVYELAEKHLGLHRSEIMF
;
A
#
# COMPACT_ATOMS: atom_id res chain seq x y z
N TYR A 1 -7.19 7.30 10.45
CA TYR A 1 -8.17 6.99 9.39
C TYR A 1 -8.37 5.50 9.19
N THR A 2 -7.38 4.76 8.71
CA THR A 2 -7.49 3.32 8.40
C THR A 2 -7.81 2.44 9.62
N TRP A 3 -7.14 2.64 10.76
CA TRP A 3 -7.41 1.87 11.99
C TRP A 3 -8.82 2.11 12.54
N LEU A 4 -9.21 3.38 12.73
CA LEU A 4 -10.55 3.75 13.20
C LEU A 4 -11.64 3.19 12.28
N ARG A 5 -11.47 3.33 10.96
CA ARG A 5 -12.43 2.78 9.99
C ARG A 5 -12.51 1.25 10.04
N SER A 6 -11.39 0.57 10.29
CA SER A 6 -11.40 -0.89 10.49
C SER A 6 -12.15 -1.27 11.76
N LEU A 7 -11.86 -0.61 12.88
CA LEU A 7 -12.52 -0.86 14.18
C LEU A 7 -14.01 -0.53 14.16
N MET A 8 -14.42 0.44 13.34
CA MET A 8 -15.81 0.85 13.17
C MET A 8 -16.56 0.03 12.10
N GLY A 9 -15.89 -0.89 11.38
CA GLY A 9 -16.51 -1.63 10.28
C GLY A 9 -16.89 -0.75 9.07
N GLN A 10 -16.21 0.37 8.87
CA GLN A 10 -16.50 1.38 7.84
C GLN A 10 -15.38 1.47 6.81
N TYR A 11 -15.09 0.34 6.14
CA TYR A 11 -14.07 0.28 5.11
C TYR A 11 -14.31 1.26 3.97
N ILE A 12 -13.23 1.93 3.54
CA ILE A 12 -13.13 2.76 2.34
C ILE A 12 -11.83 2.40 1.63
N SER A 13 -11.66 2.81 0.38
CA SER A 13 -10.37 2.62 -0.30
C SER A 13 -9.25 3.44 0.37
N PHE A 14 -8.01 3.03 0.15
CA PHE A 14 -6.87 3.76 0.70
C PHE A 14 -6.75 5.19 0.15
N GLU A 15 -7.07 5.41 -1.11
CA GLU A 15 -7.07 6.74 -1.75
C GLU A 15 -8.09 7.66 -1.10
N GLN A 16 -9.30 7.16 -0.81
CA GLN A 16 -10.28 7.94 -0.07
C GLN A 16 -9.76 8.27 1.34
N GLY A 17 -9.12 7.30 2.01
CA GLY A 17 -8.52 7.51 3.32
C GLY A 17 -7.41 8.58 3.32
N THR A 18 -6.57 8.58 2.28
CA THR A 18 -5.54 9.60 2.04
C THR A 18 -6.17 10.97 1.80
N GLY A 19 -7.22 11.04 0.96
CA GLY A 19 -7.92 12.29 0.68
C GLY A 19 -8.64 12.86 1.90
N ASP A 20 -9.29 12.03 2.71
CA ASP A 20 -9.95 12.44 3.96
C ASP A 20 -8.92 12.96 4.98
N ALA A 21 -7.76 12.30 5.09
CA ALA A 21 -6.67 12.71 5.96
C ALA A 21 -6.08 14.06 5.52
N LEU A 22 -5.91 14.25 4.20
CA LEU A 22 -5.42 15.51 3.64
C LEU A 22 -6.38 16.67 3.93
N VAL A 23 -7.69 16.48 3.71
CA VAL A 23 -8.71 17.49 4.03
C VAL A 23 -8.67 17.84 5.52
N TYR A 24 -8.57 16.85 6.40
CA TYR A 24 -8.50 17.09 7.83
C TYR A 24 -7.28 17.91 8.24
N VAL A 25 -6.08 17.54 7.78
CA VAL A 25 -4.86 18.26 8.17
C VAL A 25 -4.87 19.69 7.62
N SER A 26 -5.35 19.90 6.39
CA SER A 26 -5.51 21.25 5.83
C SER A 26 -6.46 22.10 6.66
N ASN A 27 -7.63 21.57 7.04
CA ASN A 27 -8.58 22.27 7.90
C ASN A 27 -7.99 22.57 9.28
N HIS A 28 -7.30 21.61 9.89
CA HIS A 28 -6.68 21.75 11.20
C HIS A 28 -5.59 22.85 11.20
N LEU A 29 -4.81 22.92 10.11
CA LEU A 29 -3.77 23.93 9.93
C LEU A 29 -4.30 25.25 9.33
N LYS A 30 -5.60 25.37 9.06
CA LYS A 30 -6.25 26.53 8.43
C LYS A 30 -5.63 26.88 7.06
N LEU A 31 -5.32 25.86 6.27
CA LEU A 31 -4.82 26.00 4.91
C LEU A 31 -5.97 25.85 3.91
N ASP A 32 -6.03 26.74 2.92
CA ASP A 32 -6.96 26.63 1.81
C ASP A 32 -6.60 25.43 0.94
N LEU A 33 -7.51 24.47 0.84
CA LEU A 33 -7.35 23.28 0.01
C LEU A 33 -8.43 23.24 -1.06
N SER A 34 -8.10 23.76 -2.24
CA SER A 34 -8.99 23.66 -3.40
C SER A 34 -9.18 22.20 -3.83
N ALA A 35 -10.29 21.89 -4.49
CA ALA A 35 -10.54 20.55 -5.04
C ALA A 35 -9.43 20.11 -6.01
N ARG A 36 -8.90 21.06 -6.80
CA ARG A 36 -7.77 20.82 -7.71
C ARG A 36 -6.49 20.46 -6.95
N THR A 37 -6.12 21.28 -5.97
CA THR A 37 -4.91 21.04 -5.15
C THR A 37 -5.01 19.72 -4.39
N ARG A 38 -6.19 19.39 -3.87
CA ARG A 38 -6.43 18.09 -3.22
C ARG A 38 -6.16 16.93 -4.20
N ALA A 39 -6.70 17.01 -5.42
CA ALA A 39 -6.50 15.97 -6.42
C ALA A 39 -5.00 15.84 -6.78
N GLU A 40 -4.34 16.96 -7.09
CA GLU A 40 -2.90 16.99 -7.41
C GLU A 40 -2.04 16.38 -6.29
N LEU A 41 -2.29 16.73 -5.03
CA LEU A 41 -1.55 16.18 -3.88
C LEU A 41 -1.85 14.69 -3.63
N CYS A 42 -3.09 14.24 -3.83
CA CYS A 42 -3.43 12.82 -3.75
C CYS A 42 -2.75 12.00 -4.86
N ASP A 43 -2.67 12.55 -6.07
CA ASP A 43 -2.00 11.91 -7.22
C ASP A 43 -0.49 11.74 -7.00
N GLU A 44 0.17 12.64 -6.27
CA GLU A 44 1.58 12.48 -5.91
C GLU A 44 1.83 11.23 -5.03
N TYR A 45 0.83 10.78 -4.26
CA TYR A 45 0.92 9.54 -3.50
C TYR A 45 1.03 8.30 -4.40
N LEU A 46 0.59 8.39 -5.66
CA LEU A 46 0.70 7.32 -6.66
C LEU A 46 2.07 7.30 -7.36
N LYS A 47 2.92 8.30 -7.11
CA LYS A 47 4.21 8.53 -7.78
C LYS A 47 5.39 8.48 -6.81
N LEU A 48 5.19 7.88 -5.63
CA LEU A 48 6.24 7.74 -4.62
C LEU A 48 7.45 7.02 -5.23
N LYS A 49 8.62 7.62 -5.05
CA LYS A 49 9.88 7.04 -5.52
C LYS A 49 10.33 5.94 -4.55
N PRO A 50 10.89 4.83 -5.03
CA PRO A 50 11.53 3.86 -4.16
C PRO A 50 12.76 4.51 -3.49
N TYR A 51 13.10 4.04 -2.30
CA TYR A 51 14.39 4.40 -1.72
C TYR A 51 15.55 3.91 -2.61
N PRO A 52 16.67 4.65 -2.72
CA PRO A 52 17.72 4.36 -3.69
C PRO A 52 18.32 2.95 -3.59
N GLU A 53 18.34 2.36 -2.40
CA GLU A 53 18.87 1.03 -2.10
C GLU A 53 17.92 -0.11 -2.45
N VAL A 54 16.61 0.16 -2.57
CA VAL A 54 15.58 -0.87 -2.76
C VAL A 54 15.80 -1.71 -4.02
N PRO A 55 16.12 -1.14 -5.21
CA PRO A 55 16.34 -1.95 -6.40
C PRO A 55 17.45 -3.00 -6.22
N ALA A 56 18.58 -2.62 -5.62
CA ALA A 56 19.72 -3.50 -5.39
C ALA A 56 19.42 -4.58 -4.33
N ALA A 57 18.68 -4.21 -3.28
CA ALA A 57 18.24 -5.17 -2.27
C ALA A 57 17.28 -6.22 -2.84
N LEU A 58 16.29 -5.80 -3.65
CA LEU A 58 15.36 -6.73 -4.32
C LEU A 58 16.09 -7.65 -5.28
N GLU A 59 17.06 -7.12 -6.06
CA GLU A 59 17.89 -7.95 -6.94
C GLU A 59 18.68 -9.02 -6.17
N THR A 60 19.27 -8.66 -5.03
CA THR A 60 19.98 -9.60 -4.17
C THR A 60 19.05 -10.71 -3.67
N LEU A 61 17.85 -10.36 -3.22
CA LEU A 61 16.88 -11.35 -2.74
C LEU A 61 16.36 -12.27 -3.85
N GLN A 62 16.14 -11.73 -5.05
CA GLN A 62 15.76 -12.54 -6.22
C GLN A 62 16.87 -13.51 -6.63
N ALA A 63 18.14 -13.09 -6.56
CA ALA A 63 19.28 -13.95 -6.84
C ALA A 63 19.39 -15.14 -5.87
N LEU A 64 18.83 -15.01 -4.65
CA LEU A 64 18.71 -16.11 -3.69
C LEU A 64 17.53 -17.06 -3.99
N GLY A 65 16.75 -16.80 -5.04
CA GLY A 65 15.59 -17.63 -5.41
C GLY A 65 14.37 -17.44 -4.51
N LEU A 66 14.32 -16.36 -3.72
CA LEU A 66 13.21 -16.08 -2.81
C LEU A 66 12.05 -15.38 -3.56
N PRO A 67 10.80 -15.84 -3.42
CA PRO A 67 9.66 -15.11 -3.96
C PRO A 67 9.46 -13.81 -3.17
N LEU A 68 9.28 -12.71 -3.90
CA LEU A 68 9.05 -11.39 -3.32
C LEU A 68 7.60 -10.97 -3.53
N ALA A 69 6.98 -10.39 -2.51
CA ALA A 69 5.63 -9.87 -2.59
C ALA A 69 5.49 -8.56 -1.81
N ILE A 70 4.55 -7.73 -2.24
CA ILE A 70 4.09 -6.57 -1.47
C ILE A 70 2.75 -6.93 -0.84
N LEU A 71 2.63 -6.77 0.48
CA LEU A 71 1.35 -6.70 1.17
C LEU A 71 1.15 -5.26 1.64
N SER A 72 0.12 -4.57 1.18
CA SER A 72 -0.06 -3.14 1.48
C SER A 72 -1.51 -2.77 1.81
N ASN A 73 -1.65 -1.73 2.64
CA ASN A 73 -2.94 -1.06 2.86
C ASN A 73 -3.44 -0.34 1.60
N GLY A 74 -2.55 -0.07 0.64
CA GLY A 74 -2.92 0.51 -0.65
C GLY A 74 -3.98 -0.34 -1.35
N SER A 75 -4.87 0.33 -2.09
CA SER A 75 -5.75 -0.34 -3.04
C SER A 75 -4.94 -1.05 -4.13
N ALA A 76 -5.58 -1.95 -4.88
CA ALA A 76 -4.93 -2.55 -6.05
C ALA A 76 -4.39 -1.48 -7.02
N HIS A 77 -5.19 -0.45 -7.32
CA HIS A 77 -4.78 0.66 -8.17
C HIS A 77 -3.53 1.37 -7.65
N SER A 78 -3.54 1.79 -6.38
CA SER A 78 -2.42 2.53 -5.79
C SER A 78 -1.12 1.73 -5.75
N ILE A 79 -1.19 0.43 -5.44
CA ILE A 79 -0.01 -0.43 -5.42
C ILE A 79 0.56 -0.56 -6.84
N HIS A 80 -0.27 -0.88 -7.84
CA HIS A 80 0.20 -0.98 -9.23
C HIS A 80 0.75 0.35 -9.75
N SER A 81 0.14 1.49 -9.41
CA SER A 81 0.67 2.79 -9.81
C SER A 81 2.04 3.08 -9.21
N VAL A 82 2.21 2.91 -7.89
CA VAL A 82 3.50 3.20 -7.23
C VAL A 82 4.59 2.26 -7.73
N VAL A 83 4.29 0.95 -7.79
CA VAL A 83 5.27 -0.07 -8.20
C VAL A 83 5.58 0.05 -9.70
N GLY A 84 4.58 0.28 -10.54
CA GLY A 84 4.75 0.50 -11.98
C GLY A 84 5.58 1.75 -12.28
N ASN A 85 5.27 2.88 -11.65
CA ASN A 85 6.02 4.13 -11.79
C ASN A 85 7.47 4.02 -11.30
N SER A 86 7.75 3.09 -10.37
CA SER A 86 9.10 2.80 -9.89
C SER A 86 9.92 1.88 -10.81
N GLY A 87 9.28 1.23 -11.79
CA GLY A 87 9.92 0.22 -12.64
C GLY A 87 10.21 -1.11 -11.93
N LEU A 88 9.67 -1.34 -10.74
CA LEU A 88 9.97 -2.52 -9.91
C LEU A 88 8.92 -3.64 -10.00
N GLU A 89 7.89 -3.51 -10.82
CA GLU A 89 6.77 -4.47 -10.88
C GLU A 89 7.25 -5.90 -11.17
N HIS A 90 8.17 -6.06 -12.11
CA HIS A 90 8.78 -7.35 -12.47
C HIS A 90 9.61 -8.00 -11.34
N ARG A 91 9.87 -7.28 -10.24
CA ARG A 91 10.62 -7.79 -9.09
C ARG A 91 9.73 -8.60 -8.13
N PHE A 92 8.41 -8.45 -8.21
CA PHE A 92 7.46 -9.07 -7.27
C PHE A 92 6.62 -10.15 -7.95
N ALA A 93 6.51 -11.30 -7.31
CA ALA A 93 5.59 -12.37 -7.70
C ALA A 93 4.13 -11.97 -7.44
N HIS A 94 3.87 -11.21 -6.36
CA HIS A 94 2.53 -10.77 -6.00
C HIS A 94 2.50 -9.33 -5.47
N LEU A 95 1.49 -8.58 -5.92
CA LEU A 95 1.09 -7.29 -5.36
C LEU A 95 -0.27 -7.48 -4.66
N ILE A 96 -0.25 -7.47 -3.33
CA ILE A 96 -1.37 -7.91 -2.48
C ILE A 96 -1.96 -6.69 -1.76
N SER A 97 -3.22 -6.38 -2.09
CA SER A 97 -3.99 -5.31 -1.46
C SER A 97 -4.90 -5.84 -0.36
N VAL A 98 -5.06 -5.03 0.69
CA VAL A 98 -6.11 -5.21 1.71
C VAL A 98 -7.54 -5.10 1.17
N ASP A 99 -7.75 -4.54 -0.04
CA ASP A 99 -9.08 -4.42 -0.65
C ASP A 99 -9.81 -5.77 -0.69
N ALA A 100 -9.07 -6.86 -0.89
CA ALA A 100 -9.61 -8.22 -0.96
C ALA A 100 -10.34 -8.65 0.32
N VAL A 101 -9.96 -8.08 1.47
CA VAL A 101 -10.51 -8.41 2.79
C VAL A 101 -11.23 -7.23 3.43
N ARG A 102 -11.22 -6.07 2.78
CA ARG A 102 -11.90 -4.84 3.21
C ARG A 102 -11.62 -4.48 4.68
N ILE A 103 -10.38 -4.69 5.11
CA ILE A 103 -9.91 -4.34 6.45
C ILE A 103 -8.43 -3.99 6.40
N PHE A 104 -8.02 -2.92 7.08
CA PHE A 104 -6.64 -2.48 7.05
C PHE A 104 -5.75 -3.24 8.06
N LYS A 105 -4.44 -3.22 7.84
CA LYS A 105 -3.45 -3.60 8.85
C LYS A 105 -3.69 -2.80 10.14
N PRO A 106 -3.48 -3.38 11.34
CA PRO A 106 -2.82 -4.66 11.59
C PRO A 106 -3.79 -5.84 11.78
N HIS A 107 -5.00 -5.83 11.20
CA HIS A 107 -5.91 -6.97 11.35
C HIS A 107 -5.31 -8.27 10.78
N THR A 108 -5.42 -9.39 11.51
CA THR A 108 -4.75 -10.67 11.18
C THR A 108 -5.09 -11.17 9.77
N THR A 109 -6.35 -11.03 9.36
CA THR A 109 -6.84 -11.42 8.02
C THR A 109 -6.09 -10.76 6.87
N VAL A 110 -5.46 -9.60 7.09
CA VAL A 110 -4.59 -8.98 6.08
C VAL A 110 -3.33 -9.81 5.84
N TYR A 111 -2.71 -10.30 6.91
CA TYR A 111 -1.48 -11.08 6.83
C TYR A 111 -1.72 -12.49 6.27
N GLU A 112 -2.90 -13.06 6.53
CA GLU A 112 -3.35 -14.33 5.93
C GLU A 112 -3.40 -14.26 4.38
N LEU A 113 -3.54 -13.06 3.80
CA LEU A 113 -3.43 -12.90 2.35
C LEU A 113 -2.04 -13.25 1.81
N ALA A 114 -0.96 -12.99 2.58
CA ALA A 114 0.39 -13.36 2.16
C ALA A 114 0.54 -14.88 2.09
N GLU A 115 0.09 -15.60 3.12
CA GLU A 115 0.08 -17.07 3.15
C GLU A 115 -0.68 -17.63 1.93
N LYS A 116 -1.87 -17.07 1.64
CA LYS A 116 -2.71 -17.50 0.53
C LYS A 116 -2.09 -17.27 -0.86
N HIS A 117 -1.48 -16.11 -1.09
CA HIS A 117 -0.93 -15.78 -2.42
C HIS A 117 0.40 -16.48 -2.67
N LEU A 118 1.27 -16.58 -1.66
CA LEU A 118 2.56 -17.24 -1.78
C LEU A 118 2.46 -18.76 -1.71
N GLY A 119 1.35 -19.30 -1.17
CA GLY A 119 1.22 -20.74 -0.92
C GLY A 119 2.19 -21.25 0.14
N LEU A 120 2.62 -20.38 1.05
CA LEU A 120 3.59 -20.66 2.11
C LEU A 120 2.94 -20.50 3.49
N HIS A 121 3.41 -21.26 4.47
CA HIS A 121 2.99 -21.06 5.85
C HIS A 121 3.66 -19.81 6.44
N ARG A 122 3.01 -19.10 7.37
CA ARG A 122 3.57 -17.87 8.00
C ARG A 122 4.98 -18.01 8.57
N SER A 123 5.40 -19.20 9.00
CA SER A 123 6.76 -19.43 9.51
C SER A 123 7.85 -19.40 8.42
N GLU A 124 7.44 -19.46 7.16
CA GLU A 124 8.30 -19.43 5.97
C GLU A 124 8.32 -18.04 5.31
N ILE A 125 7.53 -17.10 5.83
CA ILE A 125 7.41 -15.74 5.30
C ILE A 125 8.15 -14.79 6.25
N MET A 126 9.19 -14.14 5.72
CA MET A 126 9.81 -13.00 6.39
C MET A 126 9.02 -11.74 6.03
N PHE A 127 8.38 -11.12 7.04
CA PHE A 127 7.58 -9.92 6.89
C PHE A 127 8.28 -8.69 7.49
#